data_AF-A0A316A767-F1
#
_entry.id   AF-A0A316A767-F1
#
_cell.length_a   1.000
_cell.length_b   1.000
_cell.length_c   1.000
_cell.angle_alpha   90.00
_cell.angle_beta   90.00
_cell.angle_gamma   90.00
#
_symmetry.space_group_name_H-M   'P 1'
#
loop_
_entity.id
_entity.type
_entity.pdbx_description
1 polymer ?
#
loop_
_entity_poly.entity_id
_entity_poly.type
_entity_poly.pdbx_seq_one_letter_code
_entity_poly.pdbx_strand_id
1 'polypeptide(L)'
;MSAVVQRPGRVRRYARARDRQVKFRATAEEYALLAEAARSAGLTPSGYAAEAALAAARGVRAPSLTPVREALVELMAARTQVRRFAVNVNQAVRALNATGEAPEWLAAAVAITNRAVERLDDAAAELVQAARRSQRSATAPPLTLTAREEA
;
A
#
# COMPACT_ATOMS: atom_id res chain seq x y z
N MET A 1 -7.79 -47.43 -16.47
CA MET A 1 -7.48 -46.72 -15.21
C MET A 1 -6.74 -45.42 -15.54
N SER A 2 -7.40 -44.27 -15.50
CA SER A 2 -6.71 -42.97 -15.41
C SER A 2 -7.54 -42.05 -14.51
N ALA A 3 -6.97 -41.73 -13.35
CA ALA A 3 -7.58 -40.90 -12.33
C ALA A 3 -7.45 -39.42 -12.72
N VAL A 4 -8.58 -38.73 -12.85
CA VAL A 4 -8.63 -37.27 -12.97
C VAL A 4 -8.38 -36.69 -11.58
N VAL A 5 -7.22 -36.07 -11.38
CA VAL A 5 -6.88 -35.32 -10.17
C VAL A 5 -7.72 -34.04 -10.15
N GLN A 6 -8.78 -34.05 -9.35
CA GLN A 6 -9.64 -32.88 -9.14
C GLN A 6 -8.95 -31.92 -8.17
N ARG A 7 -8.45 -30.79 -8.68
CA ARG A 7 -7.92 -29.71 -7.83
C ARG A 7 -9.09 -29.04 -7.10
N PRO A 8 -9.04 -28.86 -5.77
CA PRO A 8 -10.15 -28.26 -5.04
C PRO A 8 -10.33 -26.80 -5.46
N GLY A 9 -11.46 -26.51 -6.09
CA GLY A 9 -11.84 -25.16 -6.46
C GLY A 9 -11.93 -24.28 -5.21
N ARG A 10 -11.35 -23.07 -5.27
CA ARG A 10 -11.52 -22.05 -4.23
C ARG A 10 -13.02 -21.81 -4.03
N VAL A 11 -13.53 -22.17 -2.86
CA VAL A 11 -14.88 -21.82 -2.43
C VAL A 11 -14.91 -20.30 -2.26
N ARG A 12 -15.32 -19.58 -3.31
CA ARG A 12 -15.62 -18.16 -3.24
C ARG A 12 -16.92 -18.05 -2.45
N ARG A 13 -16.80 -17.70 -1.16
CA ARG A 13 -17.95 -17.42 -0.30
C ARG A 13 -18.72 -16.27 -0.95
N TYR A 14 -19.80 -16.56 -1.67
CA TYR A 14 -20.67 -15.53 -2.22
C TYR A 14 -21.33 -14.84 -1.04
N ALA A 15 -20.81 -13.68 -0.65
CA ALA A 15 -21.59 -12.73 0.13
C ALA A 15 -22.91 -12.54 -0.61
N ARG A 16 -24.05 -12.57 0.11
CA ARG A 16 -25.39 -12.42 -0.45
C ARG A 16 -25.37 -11.30 -1.50
N ALA A 17 -25.85 -11.59 -2.71
CA ALA A 17 -25.87 -10.62 -3.80
C ALA A 17 -26.56 -9.33 -3.31
N ARG A 18 -25.94 -8.17 -3.60
CA ARG A 18 -26.54 -6.87 -3.29
C ARG A 18 -27.86 -6.77 -4.07
N ASP A 19 -28.94 -6.41 -3.39
CA ASP A 19 -30.32 -6.39 -3.91
C ASP A 19 -30.66 -5.09 -4.66
N ARG A 20 -29.85 -4.04 -4.50
CA ARG A 20 -30.04 -2.73 -5.15
C ARG A 20 -28.87 -2.38 -6.07
N GLN A 21 -29.20 -1.84 -7.25
CA GLN A 21 -28.24 -1.34 -8.23
C GLN A 21 -28.37 0.18 -8.37
N VAL A 22 -27.24 0.89 -8.33
CA VAL A 22 -27.14 2.32 -8.62
C VAL A 22 -26.35 2.49 -9.92
N LYS A 23 -26.85 3.35 -10.82
CA LYS A 23 -26.18 3.70 -12.09
C LYS A 23 -25.89 5.19 -12.11
N PHE A 24 -24.69 5.57 -12.53
CA PHE A 24 -24.34 6.95 -12.85
C PHE A 24 -23.77 7.01 -14.26
N ARG A 25 -23.92 8.16 -14.91
CA ARG A 25 -23.29 8.45 -16.20
C ARG A 25 -22.08 9.32 -15.95
N ALA A 26 -21.03 9.11 -16.74
CA ALA A 26 -19.81 9.87 -16.70
C ALA A 26 -19.41 10.26 -18.13
N THR A 27 -18.80 11.44 -18.28
CA THR A 27 -18.08 11.79 -19.51
C THR A 27 -16.83 10.91 -19.68
N ALA A 28 -16.20 10.96 -20.85
CA ALA A 28 -14.96 10.22 -21.09
C ALA A 28 -13.83 10.65 -20.12
N GLU A 29 -13.75 11.95 -19.82
CA GLU A 29 -12.77 12.54 -18.90
C GLU A 29 -13.02 12.10 -17.45
N GLU A 30 -14.27 12.17 -17.00
CA GLU A 30 -14.68 11.70 -15.68
C GLU A 30 -14.41 10.20 -15.52
N TYR A 31 -14.68 9.41 -16.56
CA TYR A 31 -14.38 7.97 -16.57
C TYR A 31 -12.88 7.71 -16.49
N ALA A 32 -12.05 8.46 -17.23
CA ALA A 32 -10.60 8.32 -17.20
C ALA A 32 -10.02 8.60 -15.80
N LEU A 33 -10.50 9.67 -15.13
CA LEU A 33 -10.15 9.99 -13.75
C LEU A 33 -10.55 8.87 -12.79
N LEU A 34 -11.77 8.35 -12.93
CA LEU A 34 -12.27 7.20 -12.16
C LEU A 34 -11.42 5.95 -12.37
N ALA A 35 -11.03 5.67 -13.62
CA ALA A 35 -10.23 4.50 -13.96
C ALA A 35 -8.81 4.58 -13.40
N GLU A 36 -8.19 5.76 -13.40
CA GLU A 36 -6.89 6.00 -12.79
C GLU A 36 -6.94 5.79 -11.27
N ALA A 37 -7.93 6.41 -10.61
CA ALA A 37 -8.10 6.29 -9.17
C ALA A 37 -8.41 4.84 -8.76
N ALA A 38 -9.24 4.13 -9.54
CA ALA A 38 -9.53 2.72 -9.32
C ALA A 38 -8.29 1.84 -9.48
N ARG A 39 -7.48 2.06 -10.52
CA ARG A 39 -6.21 1.35 -10.73
C ARG A 39 -5.26 1.57 -9.56
N SER A 40 -5.14 2.82 -9.12
CA SER A 40 -4.36 3.21 -7.95
C SER A 40 -4.89 2.59 -6.66
N ALA A 41 -6.18 2.28 -6.57
CA ALA A 41 -6.80 1.61 -5.43
C ALA A 41 -6.86 0.07 -5.56
N GLY A 42 -6.40 -0.51 -6.68
CA GLY A 42 -6.51 -1.95 -6.95
C GLY A 42 -7.96 -2.43 -7.14
N LEU A 43 -8.86 -1.55 -7.55
CA LEU A 43 -10.29 -1.81 -7.73
C LEU A 43 -10.69 -1.68 -9.21
N THR A 44 -11.86 -2.22 -9.56
CA THR A 44 -12.51 -1.87 -10.83
C THR A 44 -13.07 -0.44 -10.75
N PRO A 45 -13.28 0.27 -11.87
CA PRO A 45 -13.89 1.61 -11.84
C PRO A 45 -15.24 1.64 -11.10
N SER A 46 -16.08 0.63 -11.30
CA SER A 46 -17.36 0.48 -10.60
C SER A 46 -17.19 0.17 -9.11
N GLY A 47 -16.21 -0.66 -8.74
CA GLY A 47 -15.90 -0.97 -7.35
C GLY A 47 -15.36 0.25 -6.60
N TYR A 48 -14.47 1.01 -7.23
CA TYR A 48 -13.96 2.28 -6.69
C TYR A 48 -15.07 3.30 -6.51
N ALA A 49 -15.92 3.51 -7.52
CA ALA A 49 -17.06 4.43 -7.40
C ALA A 49 -18.00 4.05 -6.25
N ALA A 50 -18.29 2.75 -6.09
CA ALA A 50 -19.13 2.27 -5.01
C ALA A 50 -18.49 2.47 -3.63
N GLU A 51 -17.21 2.14 -3.47
CA GLU A 51 -16.49 2.35 -2.21
C GLU A 51 -16.33 3.83 -1.89
N ALA A 52 -16.02 4.67 -2.89
CA ALA A 52 -15.91 6.12 -2.70
C ALA A 52 -17.26 6.75 -2.31
N ALA A 53 -18.35 6.37 -2.96
CA ALA A 53 -19.69 6.85 -2.62
C ALA A 53 -20.14 6.38 -1.22
N LEU A 54 -19.89 5.11 -0.86
CA LEU A 54 -20.19 4.59 0.46
C LEU A 54 -19.29 5.20 1.55
N ALA A 55 -18.02 5.46 1.24
CA ALA A 55 -17.10 6.13 2.14
C ALA A 55 -17.58 7.57 2.42
N ALA A 56 -17.92 8.32 1.36
CA ALA A 56 -18.50 9.66 1.49
C ALA A 56 -19.80 9.65 2.32
N ALA A 57 -20.71 8.70 2.07
CA ALA A 57 -21.94 8.55 2.84
C ALA A 57 -21.69 8.20 4.33
N ARG A 58 -20.57 7.54 4.65
CA ARG A 58 -20.15 7.21 6.01
C ARG A 58 -19.31 8.31 6.68
N GLY A 59 -19.01 9.41 5.98
CA GLY A 59 -18.11 10.45 6.47
C GLY A 59 -16.64 10.04 6.53
N VAL A 60 -16.23 9.01 5.78
CA VAL A 60 -14.84 8.52 5.74
C VAL A 60 -14.22 8.75 4.37
N ARG A 61 -12.89 8.83 4.30
CA ARG A 61 -12.19 9.03 3.02
C ARG A 61 -12.19 7.74 2.19
N ALA A 62 -12.28 7.89 0.87
CA ALA A 62 -12.20 6.77 -0.06
C ALA A 62 -10.84 6.04 0.02
N PRO A 63 -10.78 4.73 -0.30
CA PRO A 63 -9.54 3.97 -0.32
C PRO A 63 -8.54 4.53 -1.34
N SER A 64 -7.27 4.69 -0.95
CA SER A 64 -6.16 4.99 -1.86
C SER A 64 -4.96 4.12 -1.48
N LEU A 65 -4.37 3.40 -2.43
CA LEU A 65 -3.13 2.65 -2.18
C LEU A 65 -1.88 3.49 -2.44
N THR A 66 -1.98 4.73 -2.93
CA THR A 66 -0.82 5.56 -3.29
C THR A 66 0.19 5.68 -2.14
N PRO A 67 -0.21 6.04 -0.90
CA PRO A 67 0.73 6.12 0.23
C PRO A 67 1.34 4.77 0.61
N VAL A 68 0.59 3.67 0.42
CA VAL A 68 1.06 2.31 0.72
C VAL A 68 2.05 1.84 -0.35
N ARG A 69 1.83 2.22 -1.62
CA ARG A 69 2.67 1.85 -2.75
C ARG A 69 4.02 2.55 -2.70
N GLU A 70 4.05 3.84 -2.36
CA GLU A 70 5.28 4.60 -2.13
C GLU A 70 6.10 3.98 -1.00
N ALA A 71 5.47 3.70 0.15
CA ALA A 71 6.11 3.02 1.27
C ALA A 71 6.67 1.63 0.91
N LEU A 72 5.95 0.85 0.07
CA LEU A 72 6.42 -0.46 -0.40
C LEU A 72 7.65 -0.37 -1.31
N VAL A 73 7.74 0.66 -2.16
CA VAL A 73 8.90 0.88 -3.03
C VAL A 73 10.14 1.20 -2.18
N GLU A 74 10.01 2.09 -1.20
CA GLU A 74 11.10 2.42 -0.28
C GLU A 74 11.52 1.20 0.58
N LEU A 75 10.56 0.40 1.05
CA LEU A 75 10.85 -0.86 1.76
C LEU A 75 11.64 -1.85 0.88
N MET A 76 11.31 -1.98 -0.40
CA MET A 76 12.04 -2.84 -1.34
C MET A 76 13.46 -2.33 -1.60
N ALA A 77 13.65 -1.01 -1.70
CA ALA A 77 14.96 -0.39 -1.85
C ALA A 77 15.84 -0.65 -0.61
N ALA A 78 15.30 -0.42 0.59
CA ALA A 78 15.99 -0.69 1.85
C ALA A 78 16.37 -2.17 2.02
N ARG A 79 15.45 -3.11 1.71
CA ARG A 79 15.74 -4.56 1.72
C ARG A 79 16.93 -4.92 0.83
N THR A 80 17.06 -4.27 -0.32
CA THR A 80 18.17 -4.51 -1.25
C THR A 80 19.50 -4.04 -0.65
N GLN A 81 19.53 -2.91 0.07
CA GLN A 81 20.73 -2.41 0.74
C GLN A 81 21.15 -3.29 1.92
N VAL A 82 20.20 -3.75 2.75
CA VAL A 82 20.49 -4.69 3.86
C VAL A 82 21.10 -5.99 3.34
N ARG A 83 20.59 -6.52 2.21
CA ARG A 83 21.16 -7.73 1.59
C ARG A 83 22.60 -7.52 1.11
N ARG A 84 22.92 -6.33 0.58
CA ARG A 84 24.30 -5.97 0.19
C ARG A 84 25.22 -5.86 1.41
N PHE A 85 24.73 -5.29 2.51
CA PHE A 85 25.49 -5.23 3.77
C PHE A 85 25.86 -6.61 4.30
N ALA A 86 24.91 -7.55 4.34
CA ALA A 86 25.20 -8.92 4.81
C ALA A 86 26.29 -9.60 3.97
N VAL A 87 26.29 -9.37 2.64
CA VAL A 87 27.35 -9.85 1.74
C VAL A 87 28.68 -9.18 2.05
N ASN A 88 28.69 -7.86 2.24
CA ASN A 88 29.88 -7.10 2.58
C ASN A 88 30.48 -7.52 3.93
N VAL A 89 29.67 -7.76 4.96
CA VAL A 89 30.14 -8.29 6.24
C VAL A 89 30.77 -9.68 6.07
N ASN A 90 30.13 -10.57 5.31
CA ASN A 90 30.72 -11.90 5.03
C ASN A 90 32.06 -11.82 4.30
N GLN A 91 32.21 -10.86 3.38
CA GLN A 91 33.48 -10.62 2.70
C GLN A 91 34.54 -10.06 3.66
N ALA A 92 34.16 -9.15 4.55
CA ALA A 92 35.06 -8.60 5.56
C ALA A 92 35.53 -9.66 6.57
N VAL A 93 34.64 -10.53 7.04
CA VAL A 93 35.00 -11.68 7.89
C VAL A 93 35.97 -12.60 7.16
N ARG A 94 35.74 -12.88 5.88
CA ARG A 94 36.63 -13.73 5.08
C ARG A 94 38.02 -13.10 4.90
N ALA A 95 38.09 -11.79 4.68
CA ALA A 95 39.35 -11.06 4.60
C ALA A 95 40.09 -11.06 5.95
N LEU A 96 39.39 -10.73 7.04
CA LEU A 96 39.94 -10.76 8.39
C LEU A 96 40.50 -12.14 8.76
N ASN A 97 39.77 -13.21 8.45
CA ASN A 97 40.23 -14.57 8.70
C ASN A 97 41.45 -14.97 7.85
N ALA A 98 41.65 -14.33 6.70
CA ALA A 98 42.76 -14.62 5.79
C ALA A 98 44.01 -13.77 6.06
N THR A 99 43.83 -12.50 6.43
CA THR A 99 44.93 -11.51 6.54
C THR A 99 45.14 -10.99 7.96
N GLY A 100 44.23 -11.27 8.89
CA GLY A 100 44.23 -10.69 10.24
C GLY A 100 43.73 -9.25 10.31
N GLU A 101 43.39 -8.64 9.18
CA GLU A 101 42.99 -7.24 9.08
C GLU A 101 41.61 -7.09 8.42
N ALA A 102 40.81 -6.15 8.92
CA ALA A 102 39.52 -5.83 8.31
C ALA A 102 39.73 -4.95 7.06
N PRO A 103 38.91 -5.09 6.00
CA PRO A 103 39.04 -4.27 4.81
C PRO A 103 38.74 -2.79 5.08
N GLU A 104 39.54 -1.88 4.52
CA GLU A 104 39.36 -0.43 4.67
C GLU A 104 37.98 0.07 4.23
N TRP A 105 37.36 -0.56 3.24
CA TRP A 105 36.04 -0.20 2.74
C TRP A 105 34.88 -0.56 3.69
N LEU A 106 35.12 -1.38 4.72
CA LEU A 106 34.08 -1.88 5.63
C LEU A 106 33.35 -0.73 6.35
N ALA A 107 34.10 0.28 6.83
CA ALA A 107 33.52 1.43 7.50
C ALA A 107 32.54 2.20 6.59
N ALA A 108 32.91 2.39 5.31
CA ALA A 108 32.05 3.03 4.33
C ALA A 108 30.80 2.19 4.03
N ALA A 109 30.92 0.87 3.93
CA ALA A 109 29.80 -0.04 3.74
C ALA A 109 28.81 0.01 4.92
N VAL A 110 29.30 0.06 6.16
CA VAL A 110 28.46 0.25 7.37
C VAL A 110 27.73 1.60 7.30
N ALA A 111 28.43 2.69 6.99
CA ALA A 111 27.83 4.03 6.94
C ALA A 111 26.75 4.18 5.84
N ILE A 112 26.93 3.52 4.69
CA ILE A 112 25.90 3.47 3.64
C ILE A 112 24.67 2.69 4.12
N THR A 113 24.89 1.61 4.88
CA THR A 113 23.81 0.76 5.39
C THR A 113 23.01 1.48 6.48
N ASN A 114 23.67 2.17 7.42
CA ASN A 114 22.98 2.97 8.44
C ASN A 114 22.07 4.02 7.80
N ARG A 115 22.55 4.74 6.78
CA ARG A 115 21.71 5.69 6.02
C ARG A 115 20.52 5.03 5.33
N ALA A 116 20.65 3.78 4.87
CA ALA A 116 19.53 3.04 4.30
C ALA A 116 18.51 2.61 5.36
N VAL A 117 18.95 2.31 6.59
CA VAL A 117 18.08 2.01 7.74
C VAL A 117 17.35 3.28 8.19
N GLU A 118 18.02 4.42 8.29
CA GLU A 118 17.39 5.71 8.63
C GLU A 118 16.26 6.06 7.66
N ARG A 119 16.49 5.90 6.34
CA ARG A 119 15.43 6.10 5.33
C ARG A 119 14.24 5.14 5.49
N LEU A 120 14.48 3.92 5.98
CA LEU A 120 13.42 2.96 6.24
C LEU A 120 12.60 3.36 7.47
N ASP A 121 13.25 3.88 8.51
CA ASP A 121 12.57 4.41 9.70
C ASP A 121 11.70 5.63 9.33
N ASP A 122 12.21 6.53 8.47
CA ASP A 122 11.44 7.64 7.92
C ASP A 122 10.21 7.17 7.15
N ALA A 123 10.37 6.21 6.24
CA ALA A 123 9.26 5.65 5.45
C ALA A 123 8.22 4.94 6.34
N ALA A 124 8.66 4.24 7.38
CA ALA A 124 7.76 3.61 8.35
C ALA A 124 6.98 4.66 9.16
N ALA A 125 7.64 5.75 9.56
CA ALA A 125 6.99 6.88 10.23
C ALA A 125 5.96 7.53 9.32
N GLU A 126 6.27 7.75 8.03
CA GLU A 126 5.31 8.28 7.06
C GLU A 126 4.07 7.41 6.91
N LEU A 127 4.24 6.08 6.86
CA LEU A 127 3.14 5.13 6.77
C LEU A 127 2.23 5.19 8.01
N VAL A 128 2.82 5.25 9.21
CA VAL A 128 2.07 5.43 10.47
C VAL A 128 1.29 6.74 10.45
N GLN A 129 1.89 7.83 9.96
CA GLN A 129 1.21 9.12 9.86
C GLN A 129 0.11 9.12 8.79
N ALA A 130 0.32 8.47 7.65
CA ALA A 130 -0.70 8.30 6.62
C ALA A 130 -1.91 7.51 7.16
N ALA A 131 -1.67 6.44 7.94
CA ALA A 131 -2.71 5.67 8.60
C ALA A 131 -3.48 6.52 9.63
N ARG A 132 -2.78 7.31 10.45
CA ARG A 132 -3.39 8.22 11.44
C ARG A 132 -4.19 9.35 10.80
N ARG A 133 -3.70 9.95 9.70
CA ARG A 133 -4.43 10.98 8.94
C ARG A 133 -5.73 10.41 8.38
N SER A 134 -5.67 9.20 7.84
CA SER A 134 -6.85 8.49 7.32
C SER A 134 -7.89 8.20 8.41
N GLN A 135 -7.45 7.85 9.63
CA GLN A 135 -8.34 7.63 10.78
C GLN A 135 -8.97 8.93 11.31
N ARG A 136 -8.19 10.01 11.46
CA ARG A 136 -8.70 11.30 11.96
C ARG A 136 -9.73 11.95 11.04
N SER A 137 -9.52 11.88 9.73
CA SER A 137 -10.52 12.34 8.76
C SER A 137 -11.81 11.51 8.78
N ALA A 138 -11.76 10.25 9.24
CA ALA A 138 -12.94 9.39 9.40
C ALA A 138 -13.74 9.65 10.69
N THR A 139 -13.17 10.36 11.67
CA THR A 139 -13.82 10.68 12.96
C THR A 139 -14.41 12.10 12.99
N ALA A 140 -14.29 12.87 11.90
CA ALA A 140 -14.89 14.20 11.81
C ALA A 140 -16.43 14.08 11.84
N PRO A 141 -17.14 14.90 12.64
CA PRO A 141 -18.59 14.80 12.76
C PRO A 141 -19.27 15.04 11.41
N PRO A 142 -20.39 14.37 11.11
CA PRO A 142 -21.10 14.59 9.86
C PRO A 142 -21.52 16.07 9.78
N LEU A 143 -21.25 16.70 8.64
CA LEU A 143 -21.80 18.02 8.33
C LEU A 143 -23.32 17.88 8.42
N THR A 144 -23.93 18.51 9.42
CA THR A 144 -25.38 18.59 9.56
C THR A 144 -25.92 19.31 8.34
N LEU A 145 -26.36 18.54 7.35
CA LEU A 145 -27.24 19.03 6.29
C LEU A 145 -28.55 19.41 6.97
N THR A 146 -28.66 20.69 7.34
CA THR A 146 -29.94 21.29 7.67
C THR A 146 -30.80 21.20 6.43
N ALA A 147 -31.75 20.27 6.45
CA ALA A 147 -32.81 20.20 5.46
C ALA A 147 -33.53 21.56 5.46
N ARG A 148 -33.33 22.35 4.40
CA ARG A 148 -34.31 23.35 4.00
C ARG A 148 -35.41 22.59 3.27
N GLU A 149 -36.43 22.22 4.03
CA GLU A 149 -37.76 22.02 3.46
C GLU A 149 -38.27 23.41 3.05
N GLU A 150 -38.33 23.65 1.74
CA GLU A 150 -39.19 24.69 1.17
C GLU A 150 -40.07 24.07 0.09
N ALA A 151 -41.37 24.28 0.31
CA ALA A 151 -42.54 24.21 -0.58
C ALA A 151 -43.08 22.83 -1.00
#